data_AF-A0A8T3D9C3-F1
#
_entry.id   AF-A0A8T3D9C3-F1
#
_cell.length_a   1.000
_cell.length_b   1.000
_cell.length_c   1.000
_cell.angle_alpha   90.00
_cell.angle_beta   90.00
_cell.angle_gamma   90.00
#
_symmetry.space_group_name_H-M   'P 1'
#
loop_
_entity.id
_entity.type
_entity.pdbx_description
1 polymer ?
#
loop_
_entity_poly.entity_id
_entity_poly.type
_entity_poly.pdbx_seq_one_letter_code
_entity_poly.pdbx_strand_id
1 'polypeptide(L)'
;MAAEDEREVVRVRVKKCEGAQPVEFRSFAVDPQITSLDVLHHILIRAFELKGKCHFGMSYLRRDHGSGENGGEEVYLSLLSDWDLDTAFANAATPCLLLKMDVKPAEDSPVLEGWDIISPKDVIGSDLLPGERRGLVAAALPFTQSLLSQVGRTLSRVQQALSWSYGEEVKPFKPPLTDSEFHSFLNGQGQLCRPEELRLRIYHGGVEPSLRKVVWRYLLNVYPDGLTGQERMDYMKRKSREYERLKREWPSRVPASDLEFIRSNVVKDVLRTDRTHVYYAGSEDSPHLTALADLLTTYAITHPQVSYCQGMSDIASPILAVMDNEAHAYICFCGIMKRLEGNFAPDGHLMSLKFQHLRILLQHSDPEFYAYLESCGADGLLFCYRWLLLELKREFAFEHALRMLEVSWSSLPPDPPETEVELVGPPLEVGGFRPGESGLEGGKAEGQQRTRHMLRPSREGPSAGPRG
;
A
#
# COMPACT_ATOMS: atom_id res chain seq x y z
N MET A 1 34.76 -0.12 -12.33
CA MET A 1 33.43 -0.65 -12.00
C MET A 1 32.87 0.26 -10.93
N ALA A 2 32.06 1.23 -11.32
CA ALA A 2 31.40 2.12 -10.37
C ALA A 2 30.32 1.32 -9.65
N ALA A 3 30.31 1.36 -8.33
CA ALA A 3 29.19 0.86 -7.55
C ALA A 3 27.95 1.65 -7.97
N GLU A 4 26.89 0.95 -8.38
CA GLU A 4 25.56 1.55 -8.50
C GLU A 4 25.16 1.99 -7.09
N ASP A 5 25.20 3.30 -6.84
CA ASP A 5 24.66 3.89 -5.62
C ASP A 5 23.15 3.61 -5.63
N GLU A 6 22.70 2.62 -4.86
CA GLU A 6 21.27 2.37 -4.63
C GLU A 6 20.67 3.61 -3.98
N ARG A 7 20.00 4.45 -4.78
CA ARG A 7 19.33 5.63 -4.27
C ARG A 7 18.02 5.21 -3.60
N GLU A 8 17.98 5.32 -2.27
CA GLU A 8 16.76 5.06 -1.49
C GLU A 8 15.57 5.93 -1.93
N VAL A 9 15.85 7.13 -2.45
CA VAL A 9 14.84 8.09 -2.93
C VAL A 9 15.37 8.90 -4.11
N VAL A 10 14.57 9.00 -5.18
CA VAL A 10 14.82 9.89 -6.33
C VAL A 10 13.79 11.01 -6.33
N ARG A 11 14.26 12.26 -6.32
CA ARG A 11 13.40 13.42 -6.53
C ARG A 11 13.02 13.51 -8.00
N VAL A 12 11.73 13.59 -8.29
CA VAL A 12 11.17 13.69 -9.64
C VAL A 12 10.54 15.05 -9.81
N ARG A 13 10.87 15.75 -10.89
CA ARG A 13 10.24 16.99 -11.32
C ARG A 13 9.60 16.78 -12.68
N VAL A 14 8.30 17.00 -12.75
CA VAL A 14 7.51 16.72 -13.96
C VAL A 14 7.02 18.01 -14.58
N LYS A 15 7.25 18.13 -15.89
CA LYS A 15 6.75 19.18 -16.76
C LYS A 15 5.56 18.64 -17.54
N LYS A 16 4.34 19.09 -17.22
CA LYS A 16 3.13 18.78 -17.97
C LYS A 16 2.99 19.75 -19.15
N CYS A 17 2.88 19.21 -20.35
CA CYS A 17 2.56 19.91 -21.58
C CYS A 17 1.20 19.42 -22.09
N GLU A 18 0.25 20.33 -22.28
CA GLU A 18 -1.10 20.01 -22.76
C GLU A 18 -1.48 20.97 -23.90
N GLY A 19 -1.14 20.60 -25.14
CA GLY A 19 -1.36 21.46 -26.31
C GLY A 19 -0.79 22.88 -26.13
N ALA A 20 -1.65 23.89 -26.26
CA ALA A 20 -1.31 25.29 -26.10
C ALA A 20 -1.53 25.85 -24.67
N GLN A 21 -1.88 25.00 -23.70
CA GLN A 21 -2.06 25.41 -22.30
C GLN A 21 -0.72 25.76 -21.63
N PRO A 22 -0.73 26.62 -20.59
CA PRO A 22 0.48 26.90 -19.82
C PRO A 22 1.06 25.62 -19.20
N VAL A 23 2.37 25.49 -19.27
CA VAL A 23 3.11 24.36 -18.71
C VAL A 23 2.95 24.33 -17.19
N GLU A 24 2.51 23.20 -16.66
CA GLU A 24 2.43 22.96 -15.21
C GLU A 24 3.64 22.16 -14.72
N PHE A 25 4.12 22.47 -13.52
CA PHE A 25 5.20 21.71 -12.88
C PHE A 25 4.74 21.11 -11.58
N ARG A 26 5.06 19.83 -11.37
CA ARG A 26 4.93 19.14 -10.08
C ARG A 26 6.27 18.53 -9.69
N SER A 27 6.56 18.45 -8.40
CA SER A 27 7.75 17.76 -7.91
C SER A 27 7.37 16.86 -6.75
N PHE A 28 7.88 15.65 -6.75
CA PHE A 28 7.66 14.67 -5.69
C PHE A 28 8.91 13.78 -5.55
N ALA A 29 8.91 12.91 -4.56
CA ALA A 29 9.96 11.93 -4.35
C ALA A 29 9.38 10.54 -4.57
N VAL A 30 10.13 9.67 -5.24
CA VAL A 30 9.78 8.26 -5.44
C VAL A 30 10.91 7.38 -4.98
N ASP A 31 10.58 6.17 -4.56
CA ASP A 31 11.56 5.13 -4.26
C ASP A 31 11.71 4.25 -5.51
N PRO A 32 12.88 4.24 -6.18
CA PRO A 32 13.14 3.42 -7.35
C PRO A 32 12.88 1.93 -7.12
N GLN A 33 13.02 1.45 -5.89
CA GLN A 33 12.85 0.04 -5.56
C GLN A 33 11.38 -0.39 -5.53
N ILE A 34 10.40 0.50 -5.59
CA ILE A 34 8.97 0.12 -5.56
C ILE A 34 8.13 0.82 -6.62
N THR A 35 8.74 1.73 -7.39
CA THR A 35 8.04 2.57 -8.35
C THR A 35 8.20 1.98 -9.74
N SER A 36 7.26 1.13 -10.15
CA SER A 36 7.11 0.73 -11.55
C SER A 36 6.57 1.88 -12.41
N LEU A 37 6.60 1.71 -13.73
CA LEU A 37 6.02 2.63 -14.70
C LEU A 37 4.53 2.83 -14.45
N ASP A 38 3.78 1.76 -14.17
CA ASP A 38 2.36 1.86 -13.86
C ASP A 38 2.11 2.66 -12.57
N VAL A 39 2.91 2.40 -11.51
CA VAL A 39 2.85 3.17 -10.26
C VAL A 39 3.16 4.64 -10.53
N LEU A 40 4.21 4.94 -11.30
CA LEU A 40 4.55 6.30 -11.69
C LEU A 40 3.42 6.96 -12.48
N HIS A 41 2.80 6.25 -13.42
CA HIS A 41 1.66 6.73 -14.20
C HIS A 41 0.48 7.10 -13.28
N HIS A 42 0.16 6.27 -12.29
CA HIS A 42 -0.86 6.58 -11.28
C HIS A 42 -0.50 7.79 -10.41
N ILE A 43 0.77 7.90 -10.00
CA ILE A 43 1.28 9.06 -9.26
C ILE A 43 1.08 10.33 -10.08
N LEU A 44 1.34 10.31 -11.39
CA LEU A 44 1.17 11.47 -12.27
C LEU A 44 -0.28 11.86 -12.51
N ILE A 45 -1.17 10.89 -12.74
CA ILE A 45 -2.62 11.14 -12.83
C ILE A 45 -3.10 11.88 -11.57
N ARG A 46 -2.63 11.46 -10.40
CA ARG A 46 -2.97 12.11 -9.13
C ARG A 46 -2.32 13.47 -8.94
N ALA A 47 -1.03 13.59 -9.24
CA ALA A 47 -0.27 14.84 -9.07
C ALA A 47 -0.82 16.01 -9.91
N PHE A 48 -1.39 15.71 -11.08
CA PHE A 48 -1.95 16.71 -12.00
C PHE A 48 -3.48 16.70 -12.05
N GLU A 49 -4.14 15.97 -11.15
CA GLU A 49 -5.60 15.86 -11.05
C GLU A 49 -6.28 15.57 -12.41
N LEU A 50 -5.65 14.72 -13.23
CA LEU A 50 -6.15 14.40 -14.57
C LEU A 50 -7.49 13.65 -14.45
N LYS A 51 -8.54 14.16 -15.12
CA LYS A 51 -9.90 13.62 -15.05
C LYS A 51 -10.23 12.82 -16.32
N GLY A 52 -10.62 11.55 -16.17
CA GLY A 52 -11.04 10.67 -17.27
C GLY A 52 -9.94 9.72 -17.77
N LYS A 53 -10.16 9.07 -18.92
CA LYS A 53 -9.12 8.25 -19.60
C LYS A 53 -8.08 9.18 -20.22
N CYS A 54 -7.10 9.61 -19.44
CA CYS A 54 -6.00 10.43 -19.92
C CYS A 54 -4.85 9.54 -20.39
N HIS A 55 -4.71 9.37 -21.71
CA HIS A 55 -3.46 8.85 -22.29
C HIS A 55 -2.47 10.00 -22.42
N PHE A 56 -1.34 9.90 -21.74
CA PHE A 56 -0.24 10.86 -21.88
C PHE A 56 1.07 10.14 -22.19
N GLY A 57 1.88 10.77 -23.03
CA GLY A 57 3.24 10.31 -23.28
C GLY A 57 4.15 10.72 -22.12
N MET A 58 5.03 9.82 -21.70
CA MET A 58 6.07 10.11 -20.72
C MET A 58 7.43 10.10 -21.40
N SER A 59 8.25 11.08 -21.07
CA SER A 59 9.66 11.11 -21.47
C SER A 59 10.53 11.68 -20.35
N TYR A 60 11.81 11.32 -20.30
CA TYR A 60 12.76 11.82 -19.32
C TYR A 60 13.92 12.54 -19.99
N LEU A 61 14.44 13.58 -19.34
CA LEU A 61 15.57 14.34 -19.84
C LEU A 61 16.87 13.57 -19.59
N ARG A 62 17.61 13.25 -20.67
CA ARG A 62 18.97 12.74 -20.60
C ARG A 62 19.95 13.90 -20.77
N ARG A 63 20.82 14.13 -19.77
CA ARG A 63 21.95 15.07 -19.91
C ARG A 63 23.22 14.28 -20.15
N ASP A 64 23.86 14.51 -21.28
CA ASP A 64 25.12 13.84 -21.60
C ASP A 64 26.26 14.45 -20.78
N HIS A 65 27.06 13.62 -20.12
CA HIS A 65 28.30 14.04 -19.43
C HIS A 65 29.46 14.22 -20.42
N GLY A 66 29.18 14.85 -21.57
CA GLY A 66 30.15 15.17 -22.61
C GLY A 66 30.54 16.64 -22.55
N SER A 67 31.82 16.90 -22.29
CA SER A 67 32.46 18.21 -22.36
C SER A 67 32.18 18.94 -23.68
N GLY A 68 31.55 20.11 -23.62
CA GLY A 68 31.42 21.01 -24.76
C GLY A 68 30.78 22.34 -24.36
N GLU A 69 31.55 23.42 -24.42
CA GLU A 69 31.07 24.80 -24.33
C GLU A 69 30.23 25.14 -25.58
N ASN A 70 28.98 24.68 -25.59
CA ASN A 70 27.86 25.26 -26.32
C ASN A 70 26.61 24.47 -25.92
N GLY A 71 25.55 25.19 -25.50
CA GLY A 71 24.36 24.64 -24.85
C GLY A 71 23.86 23.36 -25.52
N GLY A 72 24.04 22.22 -24.84
CA GLY A 72 23.54 20.93 -25.28
C GLY A 72 22.01 20.96 -25.37
N GLU A 73 21.48 20.48 -26.50
CA GLU A 73 20.04 20.30 -26.67
C GLU A 73 19.50 19.37 -25.59
N GLU A 74 18.40 19.77 -24.95
CA GLU A 74 17.70 18.93 -23.96
C GLU A 74 17.06 17.73 -24.68
N VAL A 75 17.76 16.58 -24.70
CA VAL A 75 17.25 15.36 -25.32
C VAL A 75 16.31 14.63 -24.36
N TYR A 76 15.02 14.58 -24.73
CA TYR A 76 14.02 13.78 -24.03
C TYR A 76 13.93 12.39 -24.65
N LEU A 77 14.02 11.35 -23.82
CA LEU A 77 13.85 9.95 -24.21
C LEU A 77 12.51 9.43 -23.72
N SER A 78 11.78 8.71 -24.58
CA SER A 78 10.49 8.12 -24.22
C SER A 78 10.63 7.09 -23.11
N LEU A 79 9.65 7.06 -22.21
CA LEU A 79 9.59 6.14 -21.08
C LEU A 79 8.44 5.18 -21.34
N LEU A 80 8.76 4.01 -21.92
CA LEU A 80 7.78 3.05 -22.45
C LEU A 80 7.73 1.74 -21.65
N SER A 81 8.73 1.49 -20.81
CA SER A 81 8.88 0.28 -20.01
C SER A 81 9.54 0.57 -18.67
N ASP A 82 9.45 -0.39 -17.73
CA ASP A 82 10.18 -0.34 -16.46
C ASP A 82 11.71 -0.28 -16.67
N TRP A 83 12.23 -0.86 -17.75
CA TRP A 83 13.66 -0.77 -18.07
C TRP A 83 14.08 0.66 -18.44
N ASP A 84 13.22 1.39 -19.15
CA ASP A 84 13.44 2.82 -19.44
C ASP A 84 13.38 3.64 -18.14
N LEU A 85 12.50 3.26 -17.21
CA LEU A 85 12.36 3.90 -15.91
C LEU A 85 13.59 3.68 -15.03
N ASP A 86 14.10 2.45 -14.96
CA ASP A 86 15.34 2.11 -14.25
C ASP A 86 16.53 2.89 -14.83
N THR A 87 16.61 2.95 -16.16
CA THR A 87 17.61 3.76 -16.86
C THR A 87 17.46 5.24 -16.53
N ALA A 88 16.21 5.75 -16.45
CA ALA A 88 15.94 7.12 -16.08
C ALA A 88 16.36 7.42 -14.63
N PHE A 89 16.12 6.49 -13.69
CA PHE A 89 16.59 6.62 -12.31
C PHE A 89 18.11 6.61 -12.20
N ALA A 90 18.79 5.71 -12.92
CA ALA A 90 20.24 5.64 -12.97
C ALA A 90 20.87 6.91 -13.59
N ASN A 91 20.24 7.46 -14.62
CA ASN A 91 20.69 8.68 -15.31
C ASN A 91 20.17 9.98 -14.69
N ALA A 92 19.39 9.91 -13.60
CA ALA A 92 18.86 11.10 -12.94
C ALA A 92 20.02 11.94 -12.39
N ALA A 93 20.35 13.03 -13.07
CA ALA A 93 21.37 13.96 -12.60
C ALA A 93 20.89 14.65 -11.31
N THR A 94 21.80 14.81 -10.35
CA THR A 94 21.59 15.68 -9.19
C THR A 94 21.12 17.07 -9.64
N PRO A 95 20.01 17.64 -9.12
CA PRO A 95 19.28 17.22 -7.92
C PRO A 95 17.94 16.48 -8.15
N CYS A 96 17.52 16.18 -9.39
CA CYS A 96 16.24 15.49 -9.64
C CYS A 96 16.14 14.87 -11.05
N LEU A 97 15.41 13.76 -11.16
CA LEU A 97 14.90 13.23 -12.42
C LEU A 97 13.90 14.20 -13.03
N LEU A 98 14.13 14.63 -14.27
CA LEU A 98 13.24 15.53 -15.00
C LEU A 98 12.38 14.72 -15.97
N LEU A 99 11.08 14.67 -15.73
CA LEU A 99 10.10 14.05 -16.62
C LEU A 99 9.33 15.12 -17.38
N LYS A 100 8.93 14.78 -18.60
CA LYS A 100 7.97 15.52 -19.41
C LYS A 100 6.77 14.62 -19.68
N MET A 101 5.60 15.16 -19.36
CA MET A 101 4.30 14.53 -19.56
C MET A 101 3.57 15.28 -20.67
N ASP A 102 3.37 14.62 -21.81
CA ASP A 102 2.65 15.18 -22.95
C ASP A 102 1.21 14.65 -22.95
N VAL A 103 0.28 15.48 -22.50
CA VAL A 103 -1.16 15.17 -22.47
C VAL A 103 -1.74 15.55 -23.82
N LYS A 104 -2.26 14.57 -24.56
CA LYS A 104 -2.99 14.84 -25.81
C LYS A 104 -4.41 15.28 -25.46
N PRO A 105 -4.90 16.42 -25.99
CA PRO A 105 -6.33 16.73 -25.91
C PRO A 105 -7.11 15.63 -26.64
N ALA A 106 -8.32 15.34 -26.17
CA ALA A 106 -9.16 14.24 -26.64
C ALA A 106 -9.74 14.43 -28.06
N GLU A 107 -9.05 15.13 -28.95
CA GLU A 107 -9.43 15.27 -30.36
C GLU A 107 -8.31 14.67 -31.23
N ASP A 108 -8.72 13.73 -32.10
CA ASP A 108 -7.91 12.97 -33.07
C ASP A 108 -7.00 11.85 -32.53
N SER A 109 -7.59 10.87 -31.84
CA SER A 109 -7.07 9.50 -31.93
C SER A 109 -7.88 8.72 -32.96
N PRO A 110 -7.26 8.13 -34.01
CA PRO A 110 -7.97 7.32 -34.96
C PRO A 110 -8.63 6.12 -34.25
N VAL A 111 -9.87 5.90 -34.66
CA VAL A 111 -10.77 4.83 -34.24
C VAL A 111 -10.06 3.48 -34.23
N LEU A 112 -9.86 2.92 -33.04
CA LEU A 112 -9.80 1.48 -32.84
C LEU A 112 -10.90 1.15 -31.82
N GLU A 113 -12.01 0.67 -32.37
CA GLU A 113 -13.16 0.15 -31.64
C GLU A 113 -12.73 -1.03 -30.73
N GLY A 114 -13.26 -1.03 -29.51
CA GLY A 114 -13.02 -2.11 -28.56
C GLY A 114 -13.54 -1.87 -27.15
N TRP A 115 -14.87 -1.70 -27.04
CA TRP A 115 -15.71 -1.94 -25.86
C TRP A 115 -15.95 -0.80 -24.85
N ASP A 116 -17.25 -0.49 -24.73
CA ASP A 116 -17.91 0.56 -23.95
C ASP A 116 -17.90 0.32 -22.44
N ILE A 117 -17.70 1.39 -21.65
CA ILE A 117 -18.24 1.51 -20.29
C ILE A 117 -18.80 2.92 -20.12
N ILE A 118 -20.08 2.97 -19.76
CA ILE A 118 -20.92 4.15 -19.51
C ILE A 118 -20.25 5.11 -18.52
N SER A 119 -20.23 6.40 -18.88
CA SER A 119 -19.78 7.48 -18.01
C SER A 119 -20.76 7.67 -16.84
N PRO A 120 -20.31 7.73 -15.57
CA PRO A 120 -21.17 8.00 -14.40
C PRO A 120 -21.85 9.38 -14.38
N LYS A 121 -21.81 10.16 -15.47
CA LYS A 121 -22.47 11.46 -15.57
C LYS A 121 -23.95 11.39 -15.97
N ASP A 122 -24.49 10.22 -16.29
CA ASP A 122 -25.92 10.04 -16.62
C ASP A 122 -26.80 9.61 -15.42
N VAL A 123 -26.27 9.61 -14.19
CA VAL A 123 -27.09 9.39 -12.99
C VAL A 123 -26.73 10.44 -11.93
N ILE A 124 -27.57 11.48 -11.89
CA ILE A 124 -27.74 12.51 -10.83
C ILE A 124 -26.93 13.81 -11.02
N GLY A 125 -27.55 14.76 -11.73
CA GLY A 125 -28.10 16.00 -11.15
C GLY A 125 -27.16 17.06 -10.57
N SER A 126 -26.98 18.14 -11.33
CA SER A 126 -26.48 19.45 -10.89
C SER A 126 -27.28 20.07 -9.73
N ASP A 127 -26.60 20.88 -8.88
CA ASP A 127 -26.91 22.32 -8.67
C ASP A 127 -25.91 22.96 -7.66
N LEU A 128 -25.12 23.98 -8.08
CA LEU A 128 -25.22 25.43 -7.74
C LEU A 128 -24.63 25.78 -6.34
N LEU A 129 -23.68 26.71 -6.08
CA LEU A 129 -23.30 28.02 -6.65
C LEU A 129 -22.00 28.60 -5.95
N PRO A 130 -21.50 29.84 -6.22
CA PRO A 130 -20.06 30.12 -6.47
C PRO A 130 -19.41 31.28 -5.66
N GLY A 131 -18.13 31.56 -5.95
CA GLY A 131 -17.45 32.86 -5.73
C GLY A 131 -16.09 32.70 -5.04
N GLU A 132 -15.01 33.41 -5.36
CA GLU A 132 -14.71 34.47 -6.32
C GLU A 132 -13.16 34.58 -6.39
N ARG A 133 -12.64 35.00 -7.55
CA ARG A 133 -11.20 35.25 -7.81
C ARG A 133 -10.74 36.60 -7.29
N ARG A 134 -9.46 36.71 -6.89
CA ARG A 134 -8.48 37.84 -7.07
C ARG A 134 -7.27 37.55 -6.17
N GLY A 135 -5.99 37.75 -6.48
CA GLY A 135 -5.28 38.45 -7.55
C GLY A 135 -4.07 39.20 -6.96
N LEU A 136 -2.89 39.02 -7.59
CA LEU A 136 -1.70 39.90 -7.64
C LEU A 136 -0.56 39.82 -6.58
N VAL A 137 0.52 39.17 -7.00
CA VAL A 137 1.93 39.66 -7.19
C VAL A 137 2.45 40.80 -6.30
N ALA A 138 3.56 40.53 -5.58
CA ALA A 138 4.85 41.26 -5.63
C ALA A 138 5.54 41.32 -4.25
N ALA A 139 6.77 40.79 -4.15
CA ALA A 139 7.97 41.56 -3.76
C ALA A 139 9.15 40.64 -3.36
N ALA A 140 10.18 40.71 -4.20
CA ALA A 140 11.61 40.54 -3.99
C ALA A 140 12.18 40.20 -2.59
N LEU A 141 13.08 39.21 -2.61
CA LEU A 141 14.32 38.97 -1.82
C LEU A 141 15.08 40.27 -1.41
N PRO A 142 15.97 40.30 -0.37
CA PRO A 142 17.07 39.33 -0.24
C PRO A 142 17.69 39.05 1.17
N PHE A 143 18.59 38.07 1.15
CA PHE A 143 19.87 38.00 1.84
C PHE A 143 20.05 37.01 3.00
N THR A 144 21.13 36.26 2.82
CA THR A 144 21.69 35.15 3.57
C THR A 144 22.42 35.58 4.83
N GLN A 145 22.30 34.77 5.89
CA GLN A 145 23.32 34.32 6.85
C GLN A 145 22.71 34.19 8.25
N SER A 146 22.68 32.96 8.77
CA SER A 146 22.67 32.56 10.20
C SER A 146 21.75 31.36 10.46
N LEU A 147 22.12 30.15 10.01
CA LEU A 147 21.37 28.92 10.36
C LEU A 147 22.27 27.73 10.71
N LEU A 148 23.40 27.96 11.40
CA LEU A 148 24.09 26.89 12.16
C LEU A 148 23.86 26.99 13.68
N SER A 149 23.07 27.95 14.14
CA SER A 149 22.69 28.12 15.55
C SER A 149 21.18 27.95 15.82
N GLN A 150 20.39 27.58 14.80
CA GLN A 150 18.96 27.30 14.95
C GLN A 150 18.60 25.80 14.97
N VAL A 151 19.50 24.91 14.53
CA VAL A 151 19.24 23.45 14.50
C VAL A 151 19.07 22.84 15.91
N GLY A 152 19.63 23.48 16.95
CA GLY A 152 19.41 23.05 18.34
C GLY A 152 18.07 23.51 18.95
N ARG A 153 17.44 24.57 18.41
CA ARG A 153 16.17 25.11 18.95
C ARG A 153 14.94 24.56 18.23
N THR A 154 15.06 24.21 16.95
CA THR A 154 14.01 23.48 16.23
C THR A 154 13.87 22.05 16.71
N LEU A 155 14.95 21.34 17.07
CA LEU A 155 14.85 20.01 17.68
C LEU A 155 14.12 20.05 19.03
N SER A 156 14.42 21.03 19.88
CA SER A 156 13.70 21.19 21.16
C SER A 156 12.23 21.57 20.97
N ARG A 157 11.89 22.36 19.94
CA ARG A 157 10.49 22.71 19.60
C ARG A 157 9.74 21.58 18.92
N VAL A 158 10.40 20.73 18.12
CA VAL A 158 9.79 19.52 17.56
C VAL A 158 9.57 18.48 18.66
N GLN A 159 10.47 18.38 19.64
CA GLN A 159 10.27 17.56 20.83
C GLN A 159 9.13 18.11 21.72
N GLN A 160 8.95 19.44 21.75
CA GLN A 160 7.87 20.12 22.48
C GLN A 160 6.54 20.20 21.71
N ALA A 161 6.54 20.12 20.38
CA ALA A 161 5.35 20.10 19.52
C ALA A 161 4.83 18.66 19.29
N LEU A 162 5.71 17.66 19.34
CA LEU A 162 5.34 16.25 19.49
C LEU A 162 4.96 15.90 20.94
N SER A 163 5.14 16.83 21.88
CA SER A 163 4.50 16.76 23.20
C SER A 163 3.02 17.09 23.02
N TRP A 164 2.25 16.13 22.48
CA TRP A 164 0.83 16.08 22.73
C TRP A 164 0.66 16.28 24.24
N SER A 165 -0.17 17.24 24.67
CA SER A 165 -0.43 17.48 26.08
C SER A 165 -1.23 16.32 26.68
N TYR A 166 -0.63 15.13 26.77
CA TYR A 166 -1.09 14.06 27.60
C TYR A 166 -0.71 14.45 29.03
N GLY A 167 -1.64 15.14 29.69
CA GLY A 167 -1.67 15.25 31.15
C GLY A 167 -2.06 13.93 31.83
N GLU A 168 -2.17 12.82 31.09
CA GLU A 168 -2.16 11.47 31.65
C GLU A 168 -0.73 10.96 31.56
N GLU A 169 -0.18 10.56 32.70
CA GLU A 169 1.07 9.79 32.79
C GLU A 169 1.12 8.75 31.66
N VAL A 170 2.08 8.88 30.73
CA VAL A 170 2.31 7.84 29.72
C VAL A 170 2.70 6.58 30.49
N LYS A 171 1.71 5.71 30.75
CA LYS A 171 1.94 4.43 31.41
C LYS A 171 3.06 3.74 30.63
N PRO A 172 4.10 3.23 31.33
CA PRO A 172 5.17 2.52 30.64
C PRO A 172 4.55 1.43 29.76
N PHE A 173 5.02 1.33 28.51
CA PHE A 173 4.56 0.31 27.57
C PHE A 173 4.54 -1.05 28.27
N LYS A 174 3.44 -1.78 28.14
CA LYS A 174 3.37 -3.12 28.73
C LYS A 174 4.50 -3.98 28.13
N PRO A 175 5.08 -4.92 28.90
CA PRO A 175 5.98 -5.89 28.31
C PRO A 175 5.26 -6.69 27.21
N PRO A 176 6.00 -7.33 26.29
CA PRO A 176 5.40 -8.22 25.30
C PRO A 176 4.48 -9.27 25.95
N LEU A 177 3.41 -9.65 25.25
CA LEU A 177 2.50 -10.71 25.68
C LEU A 177 3.30 -12.01 25.86
N THR A 178 3.23 -12.60 27.06
CA THR A 178 3.93 -13.84 27.42
C THR A 178 3.05 -15.06 27.17
N ASP A 179 3.66 -16.24 27.09
CA ASP A 179 2.94 -17.52 26.94
C ASP A 179 1.90 -17.75 28.04
N SER A 180 2.26 -17.54 29.31
CA SER A 180 1.32 -17.68 30.43
C SER A 180 0.14 -16.72 30.35
N GLU A 181 0.39 -15.49 29.88
CA GLU A 181 -0.67 -14.49 29.74
C GLU A 181 -1.59 -14.84 28.56
N PHE A 182 -1.03 -15.29 27.44
CA PHE A 182 -1.80 -15.76 26.28
C PHE A 182 -2.76 -16.89 26.65
N HIS A 183 -2.31 -17.87 27.45
CA HIS A 183 -3.14 -18.97 27.93
C HIS A 183 -4.35 -18.49 28.74
N SER A 184 -4.28 -17.34 29.43
CA SER A 184 -5.42 -16.78 30.16
C SER A 184 -6.58 -16.32 29.26
N PHE A 185 -6.32 -16.07 27.97
CA PHE A 185 -7.35 -15.72 26.99
C PHE A 185 -8.03 -16.95 26.39
N LEU A 186 -7.53 -18.15 26.67
CA LEU A 186 -8.06 -19.41 26.19
C LEU A 186 -8.88 -20.13 27.28
N ASN A 187 -9.92 -20.86 26.89
CA ASN A 187 -10.60 -21.78 27.81
C ASN A 187 -9.89 -23.14 27.91
N GLY A 188 -10.44 -24.06 28.71
CA GLY A 188 -9.90 -25.41 28.89
C GLY A 188 -9.85 -26.29 27.62
N GLN A 189 -10.55 -25.91 26.55
CA GLN A 189 -10.49 -26.57 25.23
C GLN A 189 -9.53 -25.83 24.27
N GLY A 190 -8.86 -24.78 24.73
CA GLY A 190 -7.98 -23.94 23.95
C GLY A 190 -8.69 -22.95 23.02
N GLN A 191 -10.01 -22.76 23.13
CA GLN A 191 -10.74 -21.77 22.32
C GLN A 191 -10.45 -20.35 22.83
N LEU A 192 -10.34 -19.38 21.93
CA LEU A 192 -10.13 -17.98 22.28
C LEU A 192 -11.45 -17.36 22.77
N CYS A 193 -11.51 -16.93 24.03
CA CYS A 193 -12.74 -16.43 24.64
C CYS A 193 -12.86 -14.91 24.66
N ARG A 194 -11.73 -14.20 24.62
CA ARG A 194 -11.67 -12.74 24.79
C ARG A 194 -10.80 -12.10 23.68
N PRO A 195 -11.23 -12.17 22.40
CA PRO A 195 -10.42 -11.74 21.26
C PRO A 195 -10.12 -10.23 21.26
N GLU A 196 -11.08 -9.39 21.67
CA GLU A 196 -10.88 -7.94 21.76
C GLU A 196 -9.87 -7.56 22.84
N GLU A 197 -9.95 -8.18 24.02
CA GLU A 197 -9.00 -7.95 25.10
C GLU A 197 -7.59 -8.43 24.75
N LEU A 198 -7.47 -9.55 24.04
CA LEU A 198 -6.19 -10.03 23.51
C LEU A 198 -5.56 -9.00 22.56
N ARG A 199 -6.36 -8.45 21.63
CA ARG A 199 -5.90 -7.41 20.71
C ARG A 199 -5.47 -6.14 21.45
N LEU A 200 -6.28 -5.66 22.40
CA LEU A 200 -5.91 -4.51 23.22
C LEU A 200 -4.63 -4.76 24.03
N ARG A 201 -4.44 -5.99 24.53
CA ARG A 201 -3.21 -6.36 25.24
C ARG A 201 -1.98 -6.34 24.33
N ILE A 202 -2.12 -6.80 23.10
CA ILE A 202 -1.05 -6.75 22.09
C ILE A 202 -0.78 -5.30 21.68
N TYR A 203 -1.80 -4.49 21.48
CA TYR A 203 -1.65 -3.06 21.16
C TYR A 203 -0.76 -2.32 22.16
N HIS A 204 -0.91 -2.62 23.45
CA HIS A 204 -0.14 -1.96 24.51
C HIS A 204 1.29 -2.50 24.72
N GLY A 205 1.66 -3.66 24.18
CA GLY A 205 2.94 -4.29 24.52
C GLY A 205 3.65 -5.10 23.44
N GLY A 206 2.98 -5.46 22.34
CA GLY A 206 3.46 -6.40 21.33
C GLY A 206 3.40 -7.85 21.81
N VAL A 207 4.06 -8.74 21.06
CA VAL A 207 4.08 -10.18 21.31
C VAL A 207 5.50 -10.68 21.58
N GLU A 208 5.66 -11.61 22.51
CA GLU A 208 6.94 -12.29 22.71
C GLU A 208 7.35 -13.05 21.43
N PRO A 209 8.63 -13.03 21.00
CA PRO A 209 9.05 -13.65 19.74
C PRO A 209 8.64 -15.12 19.56
N SER A 210 8.70 -15.91 20.63
CA SER A 210 8.32 -17.34 20.64
C SER A 210 6.83 -17.57 20.35
N LEU A 211 5.98 -16.59 20.67
CA LEU A 211 4.53 -16.67 20.50
C LEU A 211 4.03 -16.18 19.14
N ARG A 212 4.85 -15.44 18.37
CA ARG A 212 4.43 -14.84 17.10
C ARG A 212 3.80 -15.86 16.15
N LYS A 213 4.41 -17.05 16.01
CA LYS A 213 3.92 -18.18 15.20
C LYS A 213 2.46 -18.57 15.49
N VAL A 214 2.01 -18.39 16.73
CA VAL A 214 0.65 -18.72 17.18
C VAL A 214 -0.25 -17.49 17.14
N VAL A 215 0.19 -16.38 17.74
CA VAL A 215 -0.63 -15.18 17.94
C VAL A 215 -0.94 -14.46 16.63
N TRP A 216 0.02 -14.43 15.68
CA TRP A 216 -0.19 -13.76 14.41
C TRP A 216 -1.35 -14.35 13.62
N ARG A 217 -1.64 -15.64 13.76
CA ARG A 217 -2.80 -16.26 13.09
C ARG A 217 -4.12 -15.68 13.57
N TYR A 218 -4.21 -15.21 14.82
CA TYR A 218 -5.38 -14.49 15.31
C TYR A 218 -5.40 -13.03 14.85
N LEU A 219 -4.24 -12.35 14.86
CA LEU A 219 -4.12 -10.97 14.38
C LEU A 219 -4.50 -10.84 12.89
N LEU A 220 -4.13 -11.85 12.11
CA LEU A 220 -4.36 -11.97 10.68
C LEU A 220 -5.69 -12.68 10.33
N ASN A 221 -6.55 -12.91 11.33
CA ASN A 221 -7.89 -13.51 11.15
C ASN A 221 -7.87 -14.84 10.36
N VAL A 222 -6.95 -15.74 10.69
CA VAL A 222 -6.81 -17.04 10.00
C VAL A 222 -7.85 -18.06 10.45
N TYR A 223 -8.26 -17.97 11.71
CA TYR A 223 -9.15 -18.95 12.34
C TYR A 223 -10.58 -18.42 12.39
N PRO A 224 -11.56 -19.24 11.96
CA PRO A 224 -12.96 -19.05 12.33
C PRO A 224 -13.12 -19.02 13.86
N ASP A 225 -14.18 -18.36 14.31
CA ASP A 225 -14.47 -18.28 15.73
C ASP A 225 -14.81 -19.64 16.34
N GLY A 226 -14.45 -19.79 17.61
CA GLY A 226 -14.82 -20.96 18.39
C GLY A 226 -14.01 -22.24 18.12
N LEU A 227 -13.00 -22.23 17.25
CA LEU A 227 -12.16 -23.41 17.06
C LEU A 227 -11.36 -23.76 18.33
N THR A 228 -11.44 -25.02 18.76
CA THR A 228 -10.61 -25.60 19.82
C THR A 228 -9.14 -25.69 19.40
N GLY A 229 -8.25 -25.94 20.36
CA GLY A 229 -6.83 -26.14 20.07
C GLY A 229 -6.59 -27.24 19.04
N GLN A 230 -7.29 -28.37 19.18
CA GLN A 230 -7.17 -29.51 18.26
C GLN A 230 -7.75 -29.20 16.88
N GLU A 231 -8.93 -28.59 16.80
CA GLU A 231 -9.54 -28.20 15.52
C GLU A 231 -8.69 -27.19 14.75
N ARG A 232 -8.02 -26.26 15.44
CA ARG A 232 -7.07 -25.35 14.79
C ARG A 232 -5.89 -26.07 14.17
N MET A 233 -5.36 -27.11 14.83
CA MET A 233 -4.27 -27.92 14.26
C MET A 233 -4.73 -28.65 13.01
N ASP A 234 -5.92 -29.25 13.04
CA ASP A 234 -6.46 -30.00 11.89
C ASP A 234 -6.89 -29.07 10.74
N TYR A 235 -7.41 -27.89 11.07
CA TYR A 235 -7.66 -26.81 10.12
C TYR A 235 -6.38 -26.40 9.37
N MET A 236 -5.28 -26.14 10.09
CA MET A 236 -4.02 -25.77 9.46
C MET A 236 -3.45 -26.89 8.58
N LYS A 237 -3.56 -28.15 9.01
CA LYS A 237 -3.15 -29.31 8.19
C LYS A 237 -3.95 -29.38 6.89
N ARG A 238 -5.28 -29.21 6.97
CA ARG A 238 -6.16 -29.22 5.80
C ARG A 238 -5.82 -28.09 4.83
N LYS A 239 -5.70 -26.85 5.34
CA LYS A 239 -5.34 -25.67 4.53
C LYS A 239 -3.94 -25.78 3.93
N SER A 240 -3.01 -26.42 4.63
CA SER A 240 -1.67 -26.69 4.06
C SER A 240 -1.74 -27.66 2.87
N ARG A 241 -2.54 -28.73 2.95
CA ARG A 241 -2.76 -29.63 1.81
C ARG A 241 -3.42 -28.93 0.63
N GLU A 242 -4.33 -28.01 0.92
CA GLU A 242 -4.98 -27.17 -0.09
C GLU A 242 -3.96 -26.26 -0.79
N TYR A 243 -3.09 -25.58 -0.05
CA TYR A 243 -1.98 -24.80 -0.61
C TYR A 243 -1.09 -25.64 -1.52
N GLU A 244 -0.63 -26.79 -1.04
CA GLU A 244 0.22 -27.70 -1.83
C GLU A 244 -0.46 -28.15 -3.13
N ARG A 245 -1.79 -28.32 -3.11
CA ARG A 245 -2.57 -28.59 -4.32
C ARG A 245 -2.56 -27.40 -5.26
N LEU A 246 -2.85 -26.19 -4.78
CA LEU A 246 -2.83 -24.96 -5.58
C LEU A 246 -1.46 -24.72 -6.23
N LYS A 247 -0.37 -24.97 -5.50
CA LYS A 247 1.00 -24.88 -6.00
C LYS A 247 1.27 -25.83 -7.17
N ARG A 248 0.79 -27.08 -7.08
CA ARG A 248 0.91 -28.06 -8.18
C ARG A 248 0.04 -27.72 -9.39
N GLU A 249 -1.05 -26.98 -9.19
CA GLU A 249 -2.00 -26.62 -10.23
C GLU A 249 -1.58 -25.41 -11.08
N TRP A 250 -0.47 -24.73 -10.79
CA TRP A 250 -0.04 -23.55 -11.56
C TRP A 250 -0.08 -23.75 -13.08
N PRO A 251 0.50 -24.84 -13.66
CA PRO A 251 0.53 -25.01 -15.11
C PRO A 251 -0.85 -25.27 -15.74
N SER A 252 -1.83 -25.68 -14.92
CA SER A 252 -3.22 -25.89 -15.36
C SER A 252 -4.11 -24.66 -15.19
N ARG A 253 -3.68 -23.67 -14.38
CA ARG A 253 -4.48 -22.48 -14.07
C ARG A 253 -4.19 -21.32 -15.00
N VAL A 254 -2.97 -21.21 -15.50
CA VAL A 254 -2.53 -20.13 -16.39
C VAL A 254 -1.66 -20.68 -17.53
N PRO A 255 -1.64 -20.02 -18.70
CA PRO A 255 -0.69 -20.33 -19.77
C PRO A 255 0.76 -20.28 -19.29
N ALA A 256 1.63 -21.06 -19.93
CA ALA A 256 3.05 -21.13 -19.57
C ALA A 256 3.77 -19.76 -19.67
N SER A 257 3.41 -18.95 -20.66
CA SER A 257 3.94 -17.58 -20.82
C SER A 257 3.60 -16.68 -19.64
N ASP A 258 2.36 -16.78 -19.15
CA ASP A 258 1.85 -15.92 -18.08
C ASP A 258 2.45 -16.35 -16.74
N LEU A 259 2.59 -17.66 -16.54
CA LEU A 259 3.31 -18.22 -15.40
C LEU A 259 4.77 -17.72 -15.35
N GLU A 260 5.48 -17.77 -16.48
CA GLU A 260 6.85 -17.28 -16.59
C GLU A 260 6.94 -15.79 -16.31
N PHE A 261 6.03 -14.99 -16.87
CA PHE A 261 5.96 -13.55 -16.64
C PHE A 261 5.71 -13.19 -15.17
N ILE A 262 4.67 -13.78 -14.56
CA ILE A 262 4.33 -13.57 -13.14
C ILE A 262 5.52 -13.97 -12.26
N ARG A 263 6.06 -15.17 -12.47
CA ARG A 263 7.17 -15.68 -11.65
C ARG A 263 8.43 -14.82 -11.81
N SER A 264 8.72 -14.33 -13.01
CA SER A 264 9.85 -13.42 -13.23
C SER A 264 9.73 -12.13 -12.42
N ASN A 265 8.55 -11.50 -12.40
CA ASN A 265 8.30 -10.29 -11.62
C ASN A 265 8.38 -10.54 -10.11
N VAL A 266 7.85 -11.68 -9.64
CA VAL A 266 7.98 -12.11 -8.24
C VAL A 266 9.46 -12.30 -7.87
N VAL A 267 10.23 -13.02 -8.68
CA VAL A 267 11.64 -13.34 -8.37
C VAL A 267 12.49 -12.07 -8.31
N LYS A 268 12.30 -11.11 -9.22
CA LYS A 268 13.00 -9.81 -9.19
C LYS A 268 12.85 -9.12 -7.83
N ASP A 269 11.64 -9.10 -7.29
CA ASP A 269 11.36 -8.50 -5.98
C ASP A 269 11.90 -9.32 -4.81
N VAL A 270 11.76 -10.64 -4.87
CA VAL A 270 12.26 -11.53 -3.82
C VAL A 270 13.77 -11.41 -3.64
N LEU A 271 14.53 -11.34 -4.74
CA LEU A 271 15.99 -11.26 -4.69
C LEU A 271 16.53 -10.01 -3.98
N ARG A 272 15.73 -8.93 -3.93
CA ARG A 272 16.04 -7.66 -3.24
C ARG A 272 15.29 -7.47 -1.91
N THR A 273 14.51 -8.46 -1.46
CA THR A 273 13.71 -8.35 -0.23
C THR A 273 14.51 -8.79 1.00
N ASP A 274 14.63 -7.91 2.01
CA ASP A 274 15.19 -8.18 3.34
C ASP A 274 16.51 -8.98 3.39
N ARG A 275 17.40 -8.84 2.38
CA ARG A 275 18.65 -9.63 2.26
C ARG A 275 19.68 -9.40 3.38
N THR A 276 19.52 -8.32 4.15
CA THR A 276 20.33 -8.05 5.35
C THR A 276 19.87 -8.85 6.57
N HIS A 277 18.67 -9.42 6.54
CA HIS A 277 18.14 -10.27 7.61
C HIS A 277 18.63 -11.70 7.46
N VAL A 278 19.04 -12.33 8.57
CA VAL A 278 19.68 -13.67 8.58
C VAL A 278 18.83 -14.74 7.90
N TYR A 279 17.50 -14.64 8.00
CA TYR A 279 16.57 -15.59 7.38
C TYR A 279 16.62 -15.58 5.84
N TYR A 280 16.97 -14.45 5.20
CA TYR A 280 17.05 -14.30 3.75
C TYR A 280 18.48 -14.04 3.23
N ALA A 281 19.45 -14.02 4.14
CA ALA A 281 20.86 -13.85 3.80
C ALA A 281 21.43 -15.11 3.13
N GLY A 282 22.52 -14.94 2.39
CA GLY A 282 23.22 -16.04 1.72
C GLY A 282 22.79 -16.22 0.26
N SER A 283 22.82 -17.46 -0.23
CA SER A 283 22.62 -17.79 -1.64
C SER A 283 21.24 -17.37 -2.15
N GLU A 284 21.18 -16.95 -3.42
CA GLU A 284 19.93 -16.68 -4.14
C GLU A 284 19.07 -17.95 -4.29
N ASP A 285 19.71 -19.13 -4.29
CA ASP A 285 19.06 -20.44 -4.32
C ASP A 285 18.63 -20.94 -2.91
N SER A 286 18.61 -20.06 -1.91
CA SER A 286 18.20 -20.48 -0.56
C SER A 286 16.75 -20.96 -0.52
N PRO A 287 16.43 -21.94 0.33
CA PRO A 287 15.06 -22.45 0.46
C PRO A 287 14.08 -21.37 0.94
N HIS A 288 14.55 -20.37 1.69
CA HIS A 288 13.71 -19.27 2.18
C HIS A 288 13.29 -18.31 1.05
N LEU A 289 14.20 -17.99 0.12
CA LEU A 289 13.87 -17.19 -1.06
C LEU A 289 12.97 -17.96 -2.03
N THR A 290 13.23 -19.26 -2.21
CA THR A 290 12.34 -20.12 -3.01
C THR A 290 10.94 -20.18 -2.42
N ALA A 291 10.82 -20.36 -1.10
CA ALA A 291 9.53 -20.37 -0.42
C ALA A 291 8.79 -19.02 -0.54
N LEU A 292 9.51 -17.89 -0.47
CA LEU A 292 8.90 -16.57 -0.66
C LEU A 292 8.38 -16.39 -2.09
N ALA A 293 9.19 -16.78 -3.08
CA ALA A 293 8.80 -16.71 -4.49
C ALA A 293 7.61 -17.62 -4.80
N ASP A 294 7.59 -18.85 -4.27
CA ASP A 294 6.52 -19.81 -4.50
C ASP A 294 5.21 -19.39 -3.81
N LEU A 295 5.28 -18.85 -2.60
CA LEU A 295 4.13 -18.27 -1.90
C LEU A 295 3.49 -17.15 -2.73
N LEU A 296 4.29 -16.20 -3.20
CA LEU A 296 3.81 -15.03 -3.97
C LEU A 296 3.31 -15.43 -5.36
N THR A 297 4.00 -16.36 -6.03
CA THR A 297 3.57 -16.93 -7.32
C THR A 297 2.22 -17.64 -7.17
N THR A 298 2.05 -18.42 -6.10
CA THR A 298 0.76 -19.07 -5.83
C THR A 298 -0.34 -18.05 -5.65
N TYR A 299 -0.09 -17.00 -4.84
CA TYR A 299 -1.10 -15.98 -4.58
C TYR A 299 -1.52 -15.26 -5.86
N ALA A 300 -0.54 -14.85 -6.68
CA ALA A 300 -0.79 -14.14 -7.93
C ALA A 300 -1.67 -14.93 -8.90
N ILE A 301 -1.45 -16.25 -8.99
CA ILE A 301 -2.22 -17.15 -9.86
C ILE A 301 -3.61 -17.43 -9.31
N THR A 302 -3.75 -17.56 -7.98
CA THR A 302 -5.02 -17.90 -7.35
C THR A 302 -5.91 -16.69 -7.09
N HIS A 303 -5.37 -15.47 -7.16
CA HIS A 303 -6.09 -14.21 -6.98
C HIS A 303 -5.88 -13.29 -8.21
N PRO A 304 -6.36 -13.68 -9.41
CA PRO A 304 -6.05 -12.99 -10.66
C PRO A 304 -6.57 -11.54 -10.72
N GLN A 305 -7.53 -11.18 -9.88
CA GLN A 305 -8.06 -9.81 -9.75
C GLN A 305 -7.04 -8.83 -9.14
N VAL A 306 -6.04 -9.33 -8.39
CA VAL A 306 -4.93 -8.55 -7.83
C VAL A 306 -3.62 -8.94 -8.53
N SER A 307 -3.42 -10.24 -8.77
CA SER A 307 -2.17 -10.81 -9.27
C SER A 307 -0.97 -10.41 -8.39
N TYR A 308 0.22 -10.33 -8.96
CA TYR A 308 1.41 -9.83 -8.28
C TYR A 308 1.63 -8.34 -8.57
N CYS A 309 1.74 -7.55 -7.51
CA CYS A 309 2.17 -6.15 -7.57
C CYS A 309 3.46 -5.96 -6.77
N GLN A 310 4.30 -5.05 -7.25
CA GLN A 310 5.57 -4.73 -6.61
C GLN A 310 5.36 -4.30 -5.15
N GLY A 311 6.17 -4.85 -4.24
CA GLY A 311 6.07 -4.59 -2.79
C GLY A 311 5.21 -5.59 -2.02
N MET A 312 4.47 -6.50 -2.67
CA MET A 312 3.82 -7.61 -1.97
C MET A 312 4.83 -8.54 -1.27
N SER A 313 6.05 -8.65 -1.79
CA SER A 313 7.14 -9.39 -1.14
C SER A 313 7.49 -8.82 0.24
N ASP A 314 7.43 -7.51 0.42
CA ASP A 314 7.70 -6.84 1.71
C ASP A 314 6.62 -7.13 2.76
N ILE A 315 5.39 -7.40 2.34
CA ILE A 315 4.30 -7.84 3.23
C ILE A 315 4.46 -9.33 3.56
N ALA A 316 4.80 -10.16 2.57
CA ALA A 316 4.93 -11.61 2.76
C ALA A 316 6.18 -12.00 3.57
N SER A 317 7.28 -11.27 3.41
CA SER A 317 8.57 -11.51 4.07
C SER A 317 8.48 -11.68 5.60
N PRO A 318 7.96 -10.71 6.38
CA PRO A 318 7.85 -10.86 7.83
C PRO A 318 6.95 -12.03 8.24
N ILE A 319 5.90 -12.32 7.47
CA ILE A 319 5.00 -13.44 7.72
C ILE A 319 5.72 -14.78 7.51
N LEU A 320 6.47 -14.92 6.42
CA LEU A 320 7.22 -16.15 6.14
C LEU A 320 8.34 -16.37 7.15
N ALA A 321 9.09 -15.33 7.52
CA ALA A 321 10.13 -15.43 8.54
C ALA A 321 9.58 -15.82 9.92
N VAL A 322 8.42 -15.27 10.30
CA VAL A 322 7.75 -15.65 11.55
C VAL A 322 7.23 -17.08 11.47
N MET A 323 6.50 -17.44 10.41
CA MET A 323 5.86 -18.76 10.32
C MET A 323 6.85 -19.90 10.08
N ASP A 324 7.95 -19.61 9.39
CA ASP A 324 9.01 -20.58 9.02
C ASP A 324 8.43 -21.86 8.38
N ASN A 325 7.38 -21.65 7.57
CA ASN A 325 6.67 -22.69 6.86
C ASN A 325 5.87 -22.02 5.74
N GLU A 326 6.14 -22.41 4.50
CA GLU A 326 5.58 -21.80 3.29
C GLU A 326 4.05 -21.83 3.27
N ALA A 327 3.44 -23.00 3.55
CA ALA A 327 1.99 -23.16 3.53
C ALA A 327 1.30 -22.33 4.63
N HIS A 328 1.83 -22.33 5.85
CA HIS A 328 1.31 -21.51 6.94
C HIS A 328 1.44 -20.01 6.64
N ALA A 329 2.56 -19.61 6.04
CA ALA A 329 2.78 -18.23 5.62
C ALA A 329 1.80 -17.82 4.53
N TYR A 330 1.53 -18.67 3.54
CA TYR A 330 0.53 -18.41 2.50
C TYR A 330 -0.87 -18.22 3.09
N ILE A 331 -1.30 -19.07 4.02
CA ILE A 331 -2.60 -18.95 4.67
C ILE A 331 -2.72 -17.61 5.43
N CYS A 332 -1.66 -17.22 6.14
CA CYS A 332 -1.58 -15.92 6.83
C CYS A 332 -1.55 -14.75 5.83
N PHE A 333 -0.89 -14.93 4.69
CA PHE A 333 -0.82 -13.95 3.62
C PHE A 333 -2.20 -13.71 2.99
N CYS A 334 -2.97 -14.77 2.69
CA CYS A 334 -4.37 -14.63 2.28
C CYS A 334 -5.21 -13.88 3.34
N GLY A 335 -4.99 -14.16 4.63
CA GLY A 335 -5.65 -13.45 5.73
C GLY A 335 -5.38 -11.95 5.72
N ILE A 336 -4.12 -11.53 5.58
CA ILE A 336 -3.76 -10.10 5.54
C ILE A 336 -4.22 -9.43 4.25
N MET A 337 -4.20 -10.15 3.12
CA MET A 337 -4.57 -9.59 1.83
C MET A 337 -6.05 -9.26 1.72
N LYS A 338 -6.95 -9.93 2.47
CA LYS A 338 -8.36 -9.47 2.60
C LYS A 338 -8.48 -8.00 3.03
N ARG A 339 -7.50 -7.48 3.75
CA ARG A 339 -7.42 -6.08 4.18
C ARG A 339 -6.61 -5.21 3.22
N LEU A 340 -5.52 -5.76 2.67
CA LEU A 340 -4.51 -4.98 1.94
C LEU A 340 -4.63 -5.03 0.42
N GLU A 341 -5.39 -5.96 -0.16
CA GLU A 341 -5.48 -6.15 -1.61
C GLU A 341 -5.90 -4.89 -2.35
N GLY A 342 -6.82 -4.09 -1.78
CA GLY A 342 -7.24 -2.82 -2.37
C GLY A 342 -6.11 -1.78 -2.49
N ASN A 343 -5.03 -1.88 -1.71
CA ASN A 343 -3.87 -0.99 -1.85
C ASN A 343 -3.11 -1.27 -3.16
N PHE A 344 -3.21 -2.49 -3.67
CA PHE A 344 -2.56 -2.97 -4.89
C PHE A 344 -3.52 -2.99 -6.09
N ALA A 345 -4.77 -2.53 -5.92
CA ALA A 345 -5.73 -2.48 -7.00
C ALA A 345 -5.27 -1.51 -8.10
N PRO A 346 -5.35 -1.91 -9.40
CA PRO A 346 -4.94 -1.05 -10.52
C PRO A 346 -5.74 0.26 -10.63
N ASP A 347 -6.93 0.35 -10.02
CA ASP A 347 -7.71 1.60 -10.02
C ASP A 347 -7.14 2.67 -9.06
N GLY A 348 -6.24 2.27 -8.15
CA GLY A 348 -5.65 3.12 -7.12
C GLY A 348 -6.67 3.79 -6.19
N HIS A 349 -7.92 3.34 -6.15
CA HIS A 349 -8.99 4.02 -5.42
C HIS A 349 -8.72 4.05 -3.92
N LEU A 350 -8.36 2.91 -3.33
CA LEU A 350 -8.10 2.81 -1.90
C LEU A 350 -6.86 3.62 -1.48
N MET A 351 -5.78 3.57 -2.27
CA MET A 351 -4.59 4.39 -2.00
C MET A 351 -4.92 5.88 -2.01
N SER A 352 -5.76 6.31 -2.94
CA SER A 352 -6.18 7.71 -3.05
C SER A 352 -7.02 8.15 -1.86
N LEU A 353 -7.91 7.28 -1.37
CA LEU A 353 -8.65 7.51 -0.14
C LEU A 353 -7.72 7.62 1.08
N LYS A 354 -6.70 6.73 1.19
CA LYS A 354 -5.70 6.80 2.25
C LYS A 354 -4.92 8.13 2.24
N PHE A 355 -4.50 8.61 1.06
CA PHE A 355 -3.85 9.92 0.95
C PHE A 355 -4.77 11.07 1.34
N GLN A 356 -6.04 11.03 0.93
CA GLN A 356 -7.03 12.03 1.33
C GLN A 356 -7.16 12.08 2.86
N HIS A 357 -7.28 10.93 3.52
CA HIS A 357 -7.33 10.85 4.98
C HIS A 357 -6.05 11.40 5.62
N LEU A 358 -4.87 11.05 5.10
CA LEU A 358 -3.60 11.54 5.63
C LEU A 358 -3.48 13.07 5.49
N ARG A 359 -3.95 13.65 4.39
CA ARG A 359 -4.00 15.10 4.19
C ARG A 359 -4.90 15.78 5.23
N ILE A 360 -6.10 15.26 5.45
CA ILE A 360 -7.05 15.79 6.45
C ILE A 360 -6.44 15.72 7.85
N LEU A 361 -5.79 14.61 8.20
CA LEU A 361 -5.11 14.44 9.48
C LEU A 361 -3.98 15.47 9.66
N LEU A 362 -3.18 15.70 8.62
CA LEU A 362 -2.08 16.65 8.68
C LEU A 362 -2.57 18.10 8.78
N GLN A 363 -3.57 18.47 7.98
CA GLN A 363 -4.23 19.78 8.05
C GLN A 363 -4.76 20.10 9.45
N HIS A 364 -5.30 19.09 10.14
CA HIS A 364 -5.82 19.25 11.49
C HIS A 364 -4.71 19.27 12.55
N SER A 365 -3.71 18.41 12.42
CA SER A 365 -2.68 18.19 13.44
C SER A 365 -1.57 19.24 13.41
N ASP A 366 -1.17 19.66 12.21
CA ASP A 366 -0.12 20.66 11.98
C ASP A 366 -0.44 21.50 10.72
N PRO A 367 -1.35 22.49 10.84
CA PRO A 367 -1.78 23.31 9.71
C PRO A 367 -0.66 24.16 9.12
N GLU A 368 0.34 24.57 9.94
CA GLU A 368 1.48 25.38 9.47
C GLU A 368 2.38 24.53 8.57
N PHE A 369 2.68 23.30 8.97
CA PHE A 369 3.44 22.37 8.12
C PHE A 369 2.68 21.98 6.86
N TYR A 370 1.36 21.76 6.93
CA TYR A 370 0.56 21.51 5.73
C TYR A 370 0.62 22.69 4.75
N ALA A 371 0.47 23.94 5.24
CA ALA A 371 0.57 25.14 4.40
C ALA A 371 1.97 25.28 3.75
N TYR A 372 3.03 24.90 4.48
CA TYR A 372 4.37 24.81 3.91
C TYR A 372 4.45 23.79 2.77
N LEU A 373 3.91 22.58 2.96
CA LEU A 373 3.88 21.55 1.91
C LEU A 373 3.08 22.00 0.69
N GLU A 374 1.95 22.68 0.89
CA GLU A 374 1.14 23.26 -0.19
C GLU A 374 1.92 24.32 -0.97
N SER A 375 2.63 25.21 -0.26
CA SER A 375 3.51 26.21 -0.91
C SER A 375 4.65 25.59 -1.73
N CYS A 376 5.06 24.37 -1.36
CA CYS A 376 6.07 23.59 -2.08
C CYS A 376 5.48 22.67 -3.18
N GLY A 377 4.15 22.60 -3.30
CA GLY A 377 3.45 21.67 -4.21
C GLY A 377 3.59 20.19 -3.82
N ALA A 378 3.77 19.91 -2.52
CA ALA A 378 3.96 18.59 -1.94
C ALA A 378 2.81 18.16 -1.01
N ASP A 379 1.70 18.90 -1.00
CA ASP A 379 0.48 18.63 -0.20
C ASP A 379 -0.26 17.36 -0.61
N GLY A 380 0.04 16.81 -1.79
CA GLY A 380 -0.41 15.47 -2.20
C GLY A 380 0.24 14.32 -1.41
N LEU A 381 1.28 14.62 -0.60
CA LEU A 381 1.96 13.68 0.30
C LEU A 381 2.51 12.41 -0.39
N LEU A 382 2.78 12.46 -1.70
CA LEU A 382 3.20 11.29 -2.48
C LEU A 382 4.50 10.63 -1.97
N PHE A 383 5.33 11.37 -1.24
CA PHE A 383 6.49 10.81 -0.54
C PHE A 383 6.12 9.79 0.56
N CYS A 384 4.86 9.76 1.00
CA CYS A 384 4.29 8.77 1.92
C CYS A 384 3.71 7.54 1.19
N TYR A 385 3.86 7.41 -0.14
CA TYR A 385 3.29 6.28 -0.90
C TYR A 385 3.75 4.94 -0.35
N ARG A 386 5.07 4.78 -0.19
CA ARG A 386 5.68 3.57 0.39
C ARG A 386 5.14 3.26 1.79
N TRP A 387 4.96 4.29 2.60
CA TRP A 387 4.48 4.17 3.98
C TRP A 387 3.08 3.55 4.03
N LEU A 388 2.18 4.03 3.17
CA LEU A 388 0.79 3.60 3.12
C LEU A 388 0.61 2.26 2.41
N LEU A 389 1.39 2.01 1.35
CA LEU A 389 1.33 0.77 0.57
C LEU A 389 1.86 -0.41 1.38
N LEU A 390 2.99 -0.24 2.06
CA LEU A 390 3.72 -1.31 2.75
C LEU A 390 3.49 -1.32 4.27
N GLU A 391 2.46 -0.60 4.76
CA GLU A 391 2.14 -0.45 6.18
C GLU A 391 3.40 -0.12 7.01
N LEU A 392 4.23 0.83 6.52
CA LEU A 392 5.49 1.29 7.11
C LEU A 392 6.62 0.26 7.21
N LYS A 393 6.50 -0.96 6.66
CA LYS A 393 7.53 -2.02 6.80
C LYS A 393 8.95 -1.54 6.44
N ARG A 394 9.11 -0.76 5.37
CA ARG A 394 10.42 -0.26 4.91
C ARG A 394 11.02 0.83 5.80
N GLU A 395 10.24 1.42 6.70
CA GLU A 395 10.70 2.52 7.58
C GLU A 395 11.29 2.01 8.91
N PHE A 396 11.25 0.69 9.14
CA PHE A 396 11.73 0.06 10.37
C PHE A 396 12.67 -1.11 10.05
N ALA A 397 13.70 -1.27 10.89
CA ALA A 397 14.51 -2.50 10.89
C ALA A 397 13.61 -3.72 11.17
N PHE A 398 14.00 -4.88 10.65
CA PHE A 398 13.15 -6.08 10.60
C PHE A 398 12.43 -6.40 11.92
N GLU A 399 13.17 -6.53 13.04
CA GLU A 399 12.57 -6.83 14.36
C GLU A 399 11.63 -5.73 14.88
N HIS A 400 11.93 -4.46 14.59
CA HIS A 400 11.06 -3.34 14.95
C HIS A 400 9.80 -3.32 14.08
N ALA A 401 9.92 -3.69 12.81
CA ALA A 401 8.78 -3.82 11.92
C ALA A 401 7.83 -4.92 12.40
N LEU A 402 8.32 -6.07 12.89
CA LEU A 402 7.46 -7.12 13.44
C LEU A 402 6.59 -6.59 14.58
N ARG A 403 7.18 -5.85 15.53
CA ARG A 403 6.44 -5.26 16.66
C ARG A 403 5.47 -4.16 16.20
N MET A 404 5.88 -3.31 15.28
CA MET A 404 5.03 -2.26 14.72
C MET A 404 3.81 -2.88 14.02
N LEU A 405 4.01 -3.93 13.21
CA LEU A 405 2.94 -4.66 12.54
C LEU A 405 1.99 -5.32 13.54
N GLU A 406 2.50 -5.95 14.60
CA GLU A 406 1.68 -6.51 15.69
C GLU A 406 0.75 -5.46 16.29
N VAL A 407 1.29 -4.28 16.62
CA VAL A 407 0.52 -3.16 17.18
C VAL A 407 -0.51 -2.66 16.17
N SER A 408 -0.10 -2.40 14.93
CA SER A 408 -0.98 -1.92 13.85
C SER A 408 -2.11 -2.92 13.52
N TRP A 409 -1.83 -4.21 13.53
CA TRP A 409 -2.85 -5.23 13.26
C TRP A 409 -3.81 -5.39 14.42
N SER A 410 -3.31 -5.26 15.66
CA SER A 410 -4.11 -5.35 16.87
C SER A 410 -4.98 -4.12 17.15
N SER A 411 -4.67 -2.96 16.55
CA SER A 411 -5.50 -1.75 16.68
C SER A 411 -6.81 -1.83 15.89
N LEU A 412 -6.97 -2.86 15.06
CA LEU A 412 -8.22 -3.13 14.34
C LEU A 412 -9.07 -4.14 15.11
N PRO A 413 -10.41 -4.02 15.05
CA PRO A 413 -11.31 -5.03 15.61
C PRO A 413 -11.01 -6.45 15.08
N PRO A 414 -11.26 -7.51 15.87
CA PRO A 414 -11.28 -8.86 15.33
C PRO A 414 -12.29 -8.97 14.19
N ASP A 415 -11.89 -9.63 13.10
CA ASP A 415 -12.76 -9.89 11.95
C ASP A 415 -12.50 -11.32 11.43
N PRO A 416 -12.77 -12.34 12.26
CA PRO A 416 -12.53 -13.74 11.91
C PRO A 416 -13.46 -14.17 10.75
N PRO A 417 -13.00 -15.08 9.87
CA PRO A 417 -13.83 -15.58 8.78
C PRO A 417 -15.02 -16.37 9.33
N GLU A 418 -16.18 -16.20 8.70
CA GLU A 418 -17.41 -16.92 9.06
C GLU A 418 -17.21 -18.45 8.99
N THR A 419 -16.48 -18.94 7.99
CA THR A 419 -16.26 -20.37 7.74
C THR A 419 -14.79 -20.74 7.62
N GLU A 420 -14.04 -20.02 6.79
CA GLU A 420 -12.60 -20.23 6.61
C GLU A 420 -11.94 -19.08 5.83
N VAL A 421 -10.60 -19.06 5.84
CA VAL A 421 -9.82 -18.23 4.93
C VAL A 421 -9.90 -18.80 3.52
N GLU A 422 -10.28 -17.95 2.58
CA GLU A 422 -10.28 -18.22 1.15
C GLU A 422 -8.83 -18.21 0.66
N LEU A 423 -8.41 -19.30 0.03
CA LEU A 423 -7.08 -19.45 -0.55
C LEU A 423 -7.06 -19.16 -2.05
N VAL A 424 -8.21 -18.83 -2.63
CA VAL A 424 -8.44 -18.54 -4.05
C VAL A 424 -9.40 -17.35 -4.11
N GLY A 425 -9.05 -16.33 -4.89
CA GLY A 425 -9.87 -15.16 -5.14
C GLY A 425 -11.01 -15.45 -6.13
N PRO A 426 -11.94 -14.50 -6.29
CA PRO A 426 -12.97 -14.60 -7.32
C PRO A 426 -12.33 -14.68 -8.71
N PRO A 427 -12.93 -15.45 -9.65
CA PRO A 427 -12.49 -15.43 -11.04
C PRO A 427 -12.65 -14.02 -11.62
N LEU A 428 -11.77 -13.64 -12.56
CA LEU A 428 -11.94 -12.41 -13.33
C LEU A 428 -13.31 -12.46 -14.02
N GLU A 429 -14.14 -11.44 -13.81
CA GLU A 429 -15.38 -11.31 -14.57
C GLU A 429 -15.04 -11.10 -16.04
N VAL A 430 -15.18 -12.16 -16.85
CA VAL A 430 -15.17 -12.04 -18.30
C VAL A 430 -16.46 -11.32 -18.66
N GLY A 431 -16.35 -10.06 -19.11
CA GLY A 431 -17.48 -9.23 -19.52
C GLY A 431 -18.50 -10.04 -20.34
N GLY A 432 -19.66 -10.29 -19.74
CA GLY A 432 -20.67 -11.17 -20.30
C GLY A 432 -21.42 -10.51 -21.44
N PHE A 433 -20.92 -10.64 -22.67
CA PHE A 433 -21.78 -10.65 -23.85
C PHE A 433 -22.35 -12.06 -24.03
N ARG A 434 -23.56 -12.30 -23.50
CA ARG A 434 -24.40 -13.41 -23.96
C ARG A 434 -25.30 -12.88 -25.08
N PRO A 435 -25.19 -13.38 -26.32
CA PRO A 435 -26.13 -13.03 -27.36
C PRO A 435 -27.42 -13.85 -27.18
N GLY A 436 -28.50 -13.14 -26.89
CA GLY A 436 -29.87 -13.62 -27.09
C GLY A 436 -30.44 -14.47 -25.96
N GLU A 437 -31.28 -13.86 -25.13
CA GLU A 437 -32.55 -14.46 -24.71
C GLU A 437 -33.48 -13.34 -24.20
N SER A 438 -34.39 -12.93 -25.07
CA SER A 438 -35.56 -12.14 -24.74
C SER A 438 -36.62 -13.03 -24.10
N GLY A 439 -37.06 -12.72 -22.89
CA GLY A 439 -38.34 -13.21 -22.37
C GLY A 439 -38.37 -13.54 -20.87
N LEU A 440 -38.94 -12.63 -20.09
CA LEU A 440 -39.81 -12.85 -18.92
C LEU A 440 -39.65 -14.15 -18.10
N GLU A 441 -39.19 -14.04 -16.85
CA GLU A 441 -40.01 -14.28 -15.65
C GLU A 441 -39.20 -14.09 -14.35
N GLY A 442 -39.89 -13.63 -13.30
CA GLY A 442 -39.32 -13.12 -12.06
C GLY A 442 -38.81 -14.16 -11.06
N GLY A 443 -37.85 -13.73 -10.25
CA GLY A 443 -37.39 -14.43 -9.05
C GLY A 443 -36.55 -13.50 -8.19
N LYS A 444 -37.05 -13.16 -6.99
CA LYS A 444 -36.36 -12.35 -5.98
C LYS A 444 -35.03 -13.01 -5.58
N ALA A 445 -33.93 -12.27 -5.66
CA ALA A 445 -32.69 -12.59 -4.94
C ALA A 445 -32.53 -11.57 -3.82
N GLU A 446 -32.68 -12.02 -2.57
CA GLU A 446 -32.39 -11.25 -1.38
C GLU A 446 -30.87 -11.02 -1.28
N GLY A 447 -30.43 -9.78 -1.47
CA GLY A 447 -29.06 -9.38 -1.21
C GLY A 447 -28.79 -9.37 0.29
N GLN A 448 -27.91 -10.25 0.76
CA GLN A 448 -27.31 -10.14 2.10
C GLN A 448 -26.41 -8.90 2.15
N GLN A 449 -26.98 -7.81 2.63
CA GLN A 449 -26.28 -6.58 2.92
C GLN A 449 -25.46 -6.79 4.21
N ARG A 450 -24.16 -7.08 4.09
CA ARG A 450 -23.23 -7.20 5.22
C ARG A 450 -23.04 -5.83 5.88
N THR A 451 -23.62 -5.65 7.06
CA THR A 451 -23.47 -4.45 7.89
C THR A 451 -22.06 -4.42 8.50
N ARG A 452 -21.19 -3.54 8.00
CA ARG A 452 -19.91 -3.22 8.64
C ARG A 452 -20.18 -2.47 9.95
N HIS A 453 -20.10 -3.16 11.09
CA HIS A 453 -20.19 -2.53 12.41
C HIS A 453 -18.86 -1.84 12.76
N MET A 454 -18.72 -0.59 12.32
CA MET A 454 -17.79 0.35 12.94
C MET A 454 -18.44 0.87 14.22
N LEU A 455 -18.26 0.18 15.35
CA LEU A 455 -18.73 0.68 16.64
C LEU A 455 -17.85 1.86 17.11
N ARG A 456 -18.44 3.05 17.07
CA ARG A 456 -18.00 4.23 17.82
C ARG A 456 -18.41 4.02 19.28
N PRO A 457 -17.60 4.36 20.30
CA PRO A 457 -18.04 4.26 21.69
C PRO A 457 -19.21 5.22 21.94
N SER A 458 -20.35 4.67 22.39
CA SER A 458 -21.46 5.46 22.90
C SER A 458 -21.01 6.20 24.16
N ARG A 459 -21.04 7.53 24.12
CA ARG A 459 -20.93 8.39 25.32
C ARG A 459 -22.20 8.18 26.14
N GLU A 460 -22.16 7.30 27.14
CA GLU A 460 -23.16 7.30 28.20
C GLU A 460 -22.89 8.50 29.13
N GLY A 461 -23.80 9.48 29.10
CA GLY A 461 -23.88 10.53 30.12
C GLY A 461 -24.54 9.99 31.40
N PRO A 462 -24.29 10.62 32.56
CA PRO A 462 -24.71 10.07 33.85
C PRO A 462 -26.22 10.12 34.05
N SER A 463 -26.78 9.01 34.52
CA SER A 463 -28.18 8.88 34.91
C SER A 463 -28.52 9.81 36.08
N ALA A 464 -29.47 10.72 35.86
CA ALA A 464 -30.15 11.44 36.92
C ALA A 464 -31.15 10.49 37.61
N GLY A 465 -31.02 10.33 38.92
CA GLY A 465 -31.93 9.54 39.75
C GLY A 465 -33.34 10.17 39.84
N PRO A 466 -34.35 9.39 40.28
CA PRO A 466 -35.73 9.86 40.29
C PRO A 466 -35.99 10.77 41.50
N ARG A 467 -36.64 11.91 41.24
CA ARG A 467 -37.42 12.67 42.22
C ARG A 467 -38.86 12.73 41.70
N GLY A 468 -39.82 12.44 42.58
CA GLY A 468 -41.25 12.65 42.38
C GLY A 468 -42.04 11.37 42.48
#